data_AF-A0A1Y2T4F0-F1
#
_entry.id   AF-A0A1Y2T4F0-F1
#
_cell.length_a   1.000
_cell.length_b   1.000
_cell.length_c   1.000
_cell.angle_alpha   90.00
_cell.angle_beta   90.00
_cell.angle_gamma   90.00
#
_symmetry.space_group_name_H-M   'P 1'
#
loop_
_entity.id
_entity.type
_entity.pdbx_description
1 polymer ?
#
loop_
_entity_poly.entity_id
_entity_poly.type
_entity_poly.pdbx_seq_one_letter_code
_entity_poly.pdbx_strand_id
1 'polypeptide(L)' 'MELSPKEFRLLWCLARRAGEIVSRETLLEELWDDTEFVDDNTLTVNVARVRRRLEELGLDGVIETKRGQGYRLNAGWGE' A
#
# COMPACT_ATOMS: atom_id res chain seq x y z
N MET A 1 -16.53 0.56 -5.56
CA MET A 1 -15.43 0.92 -4.66
C MET A 1 -14.75 2.14 -5.23
N GLU A 2 -14.61 3.20 -4.43
CA GLU A 2 -13.81 4.37 -4.78
C GLU A 2 -12.58 4.39 -3.86
N LEU A 3 -11.39 4.54 -4.45
CA LEU A 3 -10.16 4.74 -3.70
C LEU A 3 -9.88 6.23 -3.65
N SER A 4 -9.51 6.73 -2.48
CA SER A 4 -8.95 8.08 -2.38
C SER A 4 -7.63 8.15 -3.17
N PRO A 5 -7.21 9.35 -3.61
CA PRO A 5 -5.95 9.52 -4.35
C PRO A 5 -4.74 8.89 -3.64
N LYS A 6 -4.67 9.01 -2.30
CA LYS A 6 -3.62 8.41 -1.47
C LYS A 6 -3.66 6.87 -1.49
N GLU A 7 -4.84 6.27 -1.35
CA GLU A 7 -5.02 4.82 -1.40
C GLU A 7 -4.65 4.27 -2.79
N PHE A 8 -5.03 4.98 -3.85
CA PHE A 8 -4.65 4.63 -5.22
C PHE A 8 -3.14 4.75 -5.44
N ARG A 9 -2.49 5.85 -5.03
CA ARG A 9 -1.03 6.03 -5.13
C ARG A 9 -0.28 4.94 -4.37
N LEU A 10 -0.74 4.58 -3.16
CA LEU A 10 -0.15 3.50 -2.36
C LEU A 10 -0.22 2.17 -3.11
N LEU A 11 -1.41 1.81 -3.57
CA LEU A 11 -1.61 0.56 -4.31
C LEU A 11 -0.79 0.54 -5.60
N TRP A 12 -0.76 1.66 -6.33
CA TRP A 12 0.00 1.81 -7.56
C TRP A 12 1.51 1.64 -7.34
N CYS A 13 2.06 2.27 -6.30
CA CYS A 13 3.48 2.14 -5.95
C CYS A 13 3.84 0.68 -5.62
N LEU A 14 2.99 -0.01 -4.84
CA LEU A 14 3.14 -1.42 -4.53
C LEU A 14 2.98 -2.32 -5.76
N ALA A 15 2.04 -2.03 -6.65
CA ALA A 15 1.78 -2.81 -7.86
C ALA A 15 2.89 -2.67 -8.90
N ARG A 16 3.45 -1.47 -9.05
CA ARG A 16 4.59 -1.20 -9.94
C ARG A 16 5.84 -1.99 -9.54
N ARG A 17 5.96 -2.31 -8.24
CA ARG A 17 7.05 -3.10 -7.64
C ARG A 17 6.54 -4.42 -7.06
N ALA A 18 5.56 -5.05 -7.74
CA ALA A 18 4.97 -6.29 -7.25
C ALA A 18 6.04 -7.38 -7.07
N GLY A 19 5.99 -8.07 -5.93
CA GLY A 19 6.99 -9.05 -5.50
C GLY A 19 8.17 -8.46 -4.72
N GLU A 20 8.38 -7.14 -4.77
CA GLU A 20 9.47 -6.46 -4.07
C GLU A 20 9.00 -5.82 -2.76
N ILE A 21 9.94 -5.61 -1.83
CA ILE A 21 9.67 -4.88 -0.59
C ILE A 21 9.84 -3.39 -0.88
N VAL A 22 8.76 -2.63 -0.71
CA VAL A 22 8.78 -1.17 -0.78
C VAL A 22 8.88 -0.61 0.63
N SER A 23 9.93 0.19 0.86
CA SER A 23 10.21 0.80 2.16
C SER A 23 9.11 1.79 2.57
N ARG A 24 8.96 1.98 3.88
CA ARG A 24 8.01 2.96 4.42
C ARG A 24 8.33 4.38 3.96
N GLU A 25 9.61 4.75 3.97
CA GLU A 25 10.08 6.04 3.50
C GLU A 25 9.64 6.30 2.05
N THR A 26 9.88 5.34 1.16
CA THR A 26 9.44 5.43 -0.24
C THR A 26 7.93 5.55 -0.39
N LEU A 27 7.15 4.83 0.43
CA LEU A 27 5.69 4.96 0.40
C LEU A 27 5.22 6.31 0.94
N LEU A 28 5.88 6.84 1.98
CA LEU A 28 5.59 8.17 2.51
C LEU A 28 5.91 9.25 1.48
N GLU A 29 7.02 9.14 0.75
CA GLU A 29 7.39 10.04 -0.34
C GLU A 29 6.35 10.03 -1.48
N GLU A 30 5.87 8.85 -1.88
CA GLU A 30 4.86 8.72 -2.94
C GLU A 30 3.45 9.19 -2.50
N LEU A 31 3.18 9.13 -1.20
CA LEU A 31 1.95 9.64 -0.59
C LEU A 31 2.01 11.14 -0.29
N TRP A 32 3.21 11.72 -0.31
CA TRP A 32 3.39 13.14 -0.08
C TRP A 32 2.65 13.93 -1.14
N ASP A 33 1.97 14.98 -0.69
CA ASP A 33 1.35 15.98 -1.55
C ASP A 33 1.70 17.34 -0.97
N ASP A 34 1.87 18.36 -1.82
CA ASP A 34 2.32 19.70 -1.41
C ASP A 34 1.47 20.33 -0.28
N THR A 35 0.27 19.79 -0.02
CA THR A 35 -0.69 20.30 0.95
C THR A 35 -0.76 19.53 2.28
N GLU A 36 -0.23 18.32 2.39
CA GLU A 36 -0.40 17.48 3.59
C GLU A 36 0.84 16.64 3.95
N PHE A 37 1.33 16.84 5.18
CA PHE A 37 2.35 15.97 5.78
C PHE A 37 1.75 14.58 6.05
N VAL A 38 2.37 13.54 5.49
CA VAL A 38 2.01 12.15 5.74
C VAL A 38 3.01 11.54 6.72
N ASP A 39 2.52 11.04 7.85
CA ASP A 39 3.31 10.35 8.87
C ASP A 39 3.10 8.82 8.84
N ASP A 40 3.91 8.08 9.60
CA ASP A 40 3.89 6.60 9.64
C ASP A 40 2.51 6.03 10.06
N ASN A 41 1.75 6.74 10.92
CA ASN A 41 0.39 6.31 11.27
C ASN A 41 -0.55 6.46 10.08
N THR A 42 -0.44 7.58 9.36
CA THR A 42 -1.23 7.80 8.15
C THR A 42 -0.93 6.74 7.09
N LEU A 43 0.35 6.39 6.88
CA LEU A 43 0.72 5.27 6.00
C LEU A 43 0.07 3.96 6.48
N THR A 44 0.19 3.63 7.76
CA THR A 44 -0.36 2.39 8.33
C THR A 44 -1.87 2.30 8.14
N VAL A 45 -2.59 3.41 8.34
CA VAL A 45 -4.05 3.49 8.11
C VAL A 45 -4.38 3.33 6.63
N ASN A 46 -3.65 3.98 5.72
CA ASN A 46 -3.87 3.83 4.28
C ASN A 46 -3.62 2.39 3.82
N VAL A 47 -2.55 1.73 4.29
CA VAL A 47 -2.31 0.31 4.00
C VAL A 47 -3.44 -0.56 4.51
N ALA A 48 -3.92 -0.33 5.74
CA ALA A 48 -5.01 -1.12 6.31
C ALA A 48 -6.32 -0.95 5.52
N ARG A 49 -6.62 0.27 5.04
CA ARG A 49 -7.78 0.52 4.18
C ARG A 49 -7.64 -0.17 2.83
N VAL A 50 -6.48 -0.03 2.18
CA VAL A 50 -6.22 -0.70 0.89
C VAL A 50 -6.31 -2.21 1.03
N ARG A 51 -5.76 -2.80 2.09
CA ARG A 51 -5.93 -4.24 2.39
C ARG A 51 -7.39 -4.63 2.43
N ARG A 52 -8.18 -3.94 3.26
CA ARG A 52 -9.61 -4.22 3.39
C ARG A 52 -10.34 -4.13 2.05
N ARG A 53 -10.00 -3.14 1.23
CA ARG A 53 -10.55 -2.98 -0.13
C ARG A 53 -10.20 -4.15 -1.04
N LEU A 54 -9.00 -4.69 -0.94
CA LEU A 54 -8.57 -5.84 -1.72
C LEU A 54 -9.24 -7.13 -1.21
N GLU A 55 -9.38 -7.29 0.10
CA GLU A 55 -10.16 -8.38 0.72
C GLU A 55 -11.64 -8.35 0.23
N GLU A 56 -12.26 -7.16 0.11
CA GLU A 56 -13.61 -7.01 -0.48
C GLU A 56 -13.70 -7.47 -1.95
N LEU A 57 -12.57 -7.54 -2.66
CA LEU A 57 -12.47 -8.04 -4.04
C LEU A 57 -12.08 -9.52 -4.12
N GLY A 58 -11.97 -10.21 -2.98
CA GLY A 58 -11.53 -11.60 -2.88
C GLY A 58 -10.01 -11.77 -2.96
N LEU A 59 -9.25 -10.70 -2.69
CA LEU A 59 -7.80 -10.64 -2.81
C LEU A 59 -7.19 -10.53 -1.41
N ASP A 60 -7.41 -11.57 -0.62
CA ASP A 60 -6.97 -11.66 0.77
C ASP A 60 -5.46 -11.89 0.90
N GLY A 61 -4.83 -11.26 1.89
CA GLY A 61 -3.42 -11.53 2.25
C GLY A 61 -2.37 -11.08 1.23
N VAL A 62 -2.79 -10.35 0.20
CA VAL A 62 -1.94 -9.94 -0.92
C VAL A 62 -0.94 -8.83 -0.61
N ILE A 63 -1.20 -7.99 0.39
CA ILE A 63 -0.22 -7.02 0.91
C ILE A 63 0.40 -7.58 2.18
N GLU A 64 1.69 -7.88 2.15
CA GLU A 64 2.46 -8.33 3.30
C GLU A 64 3.19 -7.19 4.01
N THR A 65 3.16 -7.20 5.34
CA THR A 65 4.02 -6.32 6.15
C THR A 65 5.34 -7.04 6.43
N LYS A 66 6.46 -6.48 5.96
CA LYS A 66 7.80 -6.92 6.36
C LYS A 66 8.30 -6.00 7.47
N ARG A 67 8.21 -6.48 8.72
CA ARG A 67 8.59 -5.70 9.92
C ARG A 67 10.01 -5.14 9.77
N GLY A 68 10.16 -3.84 10.02
CA GLY A 68 11.43 -3.12 9.91
C GLY A 68 11.91 -2.85 8.48
N GLN A 69 11.20 -3.32 7.44
CA GLN A 69 11.59 -3.13 6.05
C GLN A 69 10.54 -2.36 5.25
N GLY A 70 9.25 -2.70 5.37
CA GLY A 70 8.20 -2.03 4.61
C GLY A 70 7.03 -2.95 4.25
N TYR A 71 6.49 -2.78 3.05
CA TYR A 71 5.34 -3.52 2.55
C TYR A 71 5.63 -4.14 1.19
N ARG A 72 5.03 -5.30 0.91
CA ARG A 72 5.16 -6.01 -0.36
C ARG A 72 3.80 -6.36 -0.90
N LEU A 73 3.60 -6.15 -2.19
CA LEU A 73 2.50 -6.76 -2.93
C LEU A 73 2.93 -8.14 -3.42
N ASN A 74 2.22 -9.20 -3.05
CA ASN A 74 2.55 -10.54 -3.53
C ASN A 74 2.05 -10.72 -4.95
N ALA A 75 2.93 -10.90 -5.94
CA ALA A 75 2.53 -11.05 -7.34
C ALA A 75 1.71 -12.33 -7.66
N GLY A 76 1.45 -13.21 -6.69
CA GLY A 76 0.64 -14.43 -6.83
C GLY A 76 -0.87 -14.19 -6.82
N TRP A 77 -1.36 -13.17 -7.53
CA TRP A 77 -2.79 -12.92 -7.71
C TRP A 77 -3.30 -13.84 -8.83
N GLY A 78 -3.49 -15.12 -8.53
CA GLY A 78 -3.98 -16.09 -9.50
C GLY A 78 -3.29 -17.44 -9.39
N GLU A 79 -3.78 -18.26 -8.46
CA GLU A 79 -3.85 -19.72 -8.60
C GLU A 79 -5.31 -20.13 -8.56
#